data_AF-A0A1N6FR80-F1
#
_entry.id   AF-A0A1N6FR80-F1
#
_cell.length_a   1.000
_cell.length_b   1.000
_cell.length_c   1.000
_cell.angle_alpha   90.00
_cell.angle_beta   90.00
_cell.angle_gamma   90.00
#
_symmetry.space_group_name_H-M   'P 1'
#
loop_
_entity.id
_entity.type
_entity.pdbx_description
1 polymer ?
#
loop_
_entity_poly.entity_id
_entity_poly.type
_entity_poly.pdbx_seq_one_letter_code
_entity_poly.pdbx_strand_id
1 'polypeptide(L)'
;MKTVLLTFLFFLCYTLTFGQKLLGNWEWIENTEERSFRVTLFQDQDKSSSKSLIKGIHCGEYYNRGRVDCASTTSMILKPGELPNSWTGSINSNFSGETSKIRVTYIPDKDQLSWEIINPSGQFYFPHDAILKRENSL
;
A
#
# COMPACT_ATOMS: atom_id res chain seq x y z
N MET A 1 21.73 -12.15 41.03
CA MET A 1 21.21 -11.02 40.22
C MET A 1 21.69 -11.08 38.76
N LYS A 2 21.54 -12.22 38.06
CA LYS A 2 21.93 -12.38 36.64
C LYS A 2 20.76 -12.80 35.74
N THR A 3 19.69 -13.35 36.31
CA THR A 3 18.50 -13.83 35.61
C THR A 3 17.50 -12.74 35.23
N VAL A 4 17.55 -11.56 35.87
CA VAL A 4 16.63 -10.44 35.59
C VAL A 4 17.03 -9.66 34.32
N LEU A 5 18.30 -9.74 33.92
CA LEU A 5 18.81 -8.99 32.76
C LEU A 5 18.40 -9.64 31.42
N LEU A 6 18.19 -10.96 31.40
CA LEU A 6 17.84 -11.70 30.16
C LEU A 6 16.37 -11.55 29.76
N THR A 7 15.46 -11.40 30.73
CA THR A 7 14.02 -11.25 30.44
C THR A 7 13.68 -9.88 29.85
N PHE A 8 14.46 -8.83 30.16
CA PHE A 8 14.23 -7.49 29.61
C PHE A 8 14.60 -7.38 28.12
N LEU A 9 15.59 -8.16 27.66
CA LEU A 9 16.04 -8.20 26.27
C LEU A 9 15.04 -8.88 25.33
N PHE A 10 14.28 -9.86 25.82
CA PHE A 10 13.24 -10.52 25.01
C PHE A 10 12.01 -9.64 24.78
N PHE A 11 11.72 -8.70 25.70
CA PHE A 11 10.54 -7.84 25.60
C PHE A 11 10.74 -6.66 24.63
N LEU A 12 11.99 -6.23 24.39
CA LEU A 12 12.28 -5.10 23.50
C LEU A 12 12.17 -5.42 22.00
N CYS A 13 12.22 -6.69 21.59
CA CYS A 13 12.18 -7.06 20.17
C CYS A 13 10.76 -7.14 19.57
N TYR A 14 9.72 -7.27 20.38
CA TYR A 14 8.36 -7.49 19.85
C TYR A 14 7.69 -6.22 19.29
N THR A 15 8.17 -5.02 19.64
CA THR A 15 7.46 -3.78 19.32
C THR A 15 7.87 -3.14 17.98
N LEU A 16 8.87 -3.67 17.26
CA LEU A 16 9.46 -3.00 16.10
C LEU A 16 8.96 -3.47 14.72
N THR A 17 8.10 -4.48 14.61
CA THR A 17 7.85 -5.16 13.32
C THR A 17 6.57 -4.79 12.58
N PHE A 18 5.73 -3.91 13.13
CA PHE A 18 4.42 -3.62 12.51
C PHE A 18 4.47 -2.66 11.30
N GLY A 19 5.48 -1.77 11.22
CA GLY A 19 5.56 -0.75 10.16
C GLY A 19 6.22 -1.20 8.86
N GLN A 20 7.14 -2.18 8.90
CA GLN A 20 7.90 -2.59 7.72
C GLN A 20 7.08 -3.44 6.74
N LYS A 21 6.00 -4.09 7.20
CA LYS A 21 5.30 -5.10 6.40
C LYS A 21 4.39 -4.53 5.30
N LEU A 22 3.86 -3.31 5.46
CA LEU A 22 3.04 -2.66 4.43
C LEU A 22 3.87 -2.01 3.32
N LEU A 23 5.05 -1.50 3.66
CA LEU A 23 5.90 -0.76 2.73
C LEU A 23 6.46 -1.70 1.65
N GLY A 24 6.80 -1.14 0.49
CA GLY A 24 7.39 -1.85 -0.64
C GLY A 24 6.53 -1.81 -1.89
N ASN A 25 6.90 -2.66 -2.86
CA ASN A 25 6.24 -2.78 -4.15
C ASN A 25 5.25 -3.94 -4.14
N TRP A 26 4.10 -3.72 -4.76
CA TRP A 26 2.98 -4.64 -4.78
C TRP A 26 2.43 -4.74 -6.20
N GLU A 27 2.08 -5.95 -6.61
CA GLU A 27 1.57 -6.24 -7.95
C GLU A 27 0.28 -7.07 -7.86
N TRP A 28 -0.70 -6.76 -8.71
CA TRP A 28 -1.97 -7.48 -8.77
C TRP A 28 -1.79 -8.94 -9.23
N ILE A 29 -2.35 -9.87 -8.44
CA ILE A 29 -2.20 -11.33 -8.64
C ILE A 29 -3.01 -11.84 -9.83
N GLU A 30 -4.24 -11.36 -9.99
CA GLU A 30 -5.20 -11.85 -11.00
C GLU A 30 -5.12 -10.98 -12.26
N ASN A 31 -3.92 -10.71 -12.73
CA ASN A 31 -3.72 -9.94 -13.95
C ASN A 31 -3.92 -10.83 -15.19
N THR A 32 -4.69 -10.33 -16.16
CA THR A 32 -4.68 -10.86 -17.53
C THR A 32 -3.49 -10.24 -18.27
N GLU A 33 -2.98 -10.87 -19.34
CA GLU A 33 -1.86 -10.31 -20.14
C GLU A 33 -2.09 -8.85 -20.57
N GLU A 34 -3.35 -8.44 -20.76
CA GLU A 34 -3.71 -7.10 -21.20
C GLU A 34 -3.84 -6.05 -20.08
N ARG A 35 -3.74 -6.43 -18.81
CA ARG A 35 -3.96 -5.53 -17.67
C ARG A 35 -2.86 -5.69 -16.65
N SER A 36 -2.34 -4.60 -16.11
CA SER A 36 -1.43 -4.66 -14.97
C SER A 36 -1.79 -3.60 -13.95
N PHE A 37 -1.52 -3.89 -12.68
CA PHE A 37 -1.66 -2.91 -11.62
C PHE A 37 -0.57 -3.11 -10.59
N ARG A 38 0.16 -2.04 -10.31
CA ARG A 38 1.25 -1.99 -9.34
C ARG A 38 1.12 -0.78 -8.44
N VAL A 39 1.51 -0.97 -7.18
CA VAL A 39 1.55 0.08 -6.16
C VAL A 39 2.87 0.01 -5.44
N THR A 40 3.51 1.17 -5.25
CA THR A 40 4.67 1.29 -4.37
C THR A 40 4.28 2.14 -3.18
N LEU A 41 4.44 1.58 -1.98
CA LEU A 41 4.14 2.22 -0.70
C LEU A 41 5.43 2.55 0.03
N PHE A 42 5.57 3.80 0.48
CA PHE A 42 6.75 4.29 1.17
C PHE A 42 6.35 5.23 2.30
N GLN A 43 7.24 5.33 3.28
CA GLN A 43 7.01 6.16 4.45
C GLN A 43 7.61 7.54 4.22
N ASP A 44 6.80 8.59 4.40
CA ASP A 44 7.33 9.94 4.39
C ASP A 44 8.11 10.18 5.68
N GLN A 45 9.40 10.54 5.53
CA GLN A 45 10.33 10.82 6.62
C GLN A 45 10.37 12.32 6.90
N ASP A 46 9.26 13.03 6.72
CA ASP A 46 9.18 14.45 7.05
C ASP A 46 9.31 14.62 8.58
N LYS A 47 10.51 15.06 8.99
CA LYS A 47 10.92 15.23 10.38
C LYS A 47 10.11 16.30 11.13
N SER A 48 9.31 17.09 10.43
CA SER A 48 8.49 18.16 11.00
C SER A 48 7.15 17.68 11.55
N SER A 49 6.66 16.51 11.12
CA SER A 49 5.35 15.99 11.53
C SER A 49 5.46 14.77 12.44
N SER A 50 4.85 14.85 13.62
CA SER A 50 4.85 13.79 14.65
C SER A 50 4.08 12.52 14.24
N LYS A 51 3.54 12.47 13.03
CA LYS A 51 2.76 11.38 12.47
C LYS A 51 3.32 11.03 11.11
N SER A 52 4.06 9.93 11.05
CA SER A 52 4.56 9.43 9.79
C SER A 52 3.41 8.90 8.94
N LEU A 53 3.20 9.52 7.78
CA LEU A 53 2.19 9.14 6.81
C LEU A 53 2.78 8.12 5.83
N ILE A 54 1.96 7.15 5.44
CA ILE A 54 2.32 6.25 4.34
C ILE A 54 1.85 6.92 3.05
N LYS A 55 2.77 7.08 2.12
CA LYS A 55 2.51 7.60 0.78
C LYS A 55 2.64 6.47 -0.24
N GLY A 56 2.07 6.68 -1.41
CA GLY A 56 2.22 5.74 -2.49
C GLY A 56 2.15 6.35 -3.87
N ILE A 57 2.68 5.59 -4.82
CA ILE A 57 2.51 5.78 -6.26
C ILE A 57 1.80 4.56 -6.83
N HIS A 58 1.06 4.74 -7.92
CA HIS A 58 0.34 3.67 -8.59
C HIS A 58 0.70 3.66 -10.08
N CYS A 59 0.53 2.48 -10.69
CA CYS A 59 0.56 2.33 -12.13
C CYS A 59 -0.41 1.24 -12.56
N GLY A 60 -1.46 1.63 -13.29
CA GLY A 60 -2.42 0.77 -13.95
C GLY A 60 -2.26 0.84 -15.46
N GLU A 61 -2.17 -0.31 -16.12
CA GLU A 61 -2.12 -0.41 -17.58
C GLU A 61 -3.27 -1.30 -18.06
N TYR A 62 -3.87 -0.94 -19.19
CA TYR A 62 -4.98 -1.66 -19.81
C TYR A 62 -4.81 -1.75 -21.33
N TYR A 63 -5.23 -2.87 -21.94
CA TYR A 63 -5.02 -3.19 -23.36
C TYR A 63 -3.56 -3.04 -23.82
N ASN A 64 -2.61 -3.73 -23.18
CA ASN A 64 -1.19 -3.68 -23.55
C ASN A 64 -0.63 -2.24 -23.64
N ARG A 65 -0.92 -1.42 -22.61
CA ARG A 65 -0.57 0.02 -22.55
C ARG A 65 -1.36 0.94 -23.49
N GLY A 66 -2.42 0.45 -24.12
CA GLY A 66 -3.35 1.30 -24.87
C GLY A 66 -4.04 2.36 -23.99
N ARG A 67 -4.19 2.08 -22.68
CA ARG A 67 -4.62 3.05 -21.68
C ARG A 67 -3.77 2.92 -20.42
N VAL A 68 -3.33 4.04 -19.88
CA VAL A 68 -2.36 4.10 -18.78
C VAL A 68 -2.83 5.10 -17.74
N ASP A 69 -2.84 4.67 -16.49
CA ASP A 69 -3.08 5.50 -15.31
C ASP A 69 -1.92 5.27 -14.34
N CYS A 70 -0.81 5.96 -14.58
CA CYS A 70 0.42 5.84 -13.79
C CYS A 70 0.87 7.21 -13.30
N ALA A 71 1.15 7.28 -12.00
CA ALA A 71 1.68 8.47 -11.37
C ALA A 71 3.20 8.38 -11.22
N SER A 72 3.91 9.40 -11.68
CA SER A 72 5.37 9.54 -11.46
C SER A 72 5.72 10.14 -10.10
N THR A 73 4.72 10.69 -9.41
CA THR A 73 4.83 11.32 -8.08
C THR A 73 3.75 10.77 -7.15
N THR A 74 3.78 11.17 -5.87
CA THR A 74 2.81 10.70 -4.88
C THR A 74 1.38 10.94 -5.34
N SER A 75 0.65 9.85 -5.54
CA SER A 75 -0.77 9.85 -5.91
C SER A 75 -1.66 9.36 -4.77
N MET A 76 -1.05 8.87 -3.69
CA MET A 76 -1.75 8.19 -2.61
C MET A 76 -1.24 8.63 -1.25
N ILE A 77 -2.16 8.83 -0.31
CA ILE A 77 -1.84 9.09 1.10
C ILE A 77 -2.72 8.18 1.95
N LEU A 78 -2.08 7.39 2.82
CA LEU A 78 -2.70 6.40 3.69
C LEU A 78 -2.48 6.78 5.16
N LYS A 79 -3.51 6.52 5.97
CA LYS A 79 -3.51 6.65 7.44
C LYS A 79 -3.96 5.33 8.06
N PRO A 80 -3.54 5.01 9.30
CA PRO A 80 -4.07 3.86 10.01
C PRO A 80 -5.59 3.89 10.05
N GLY A 81 -6.23 2.77 9.68
CA GLY A 81 -7.66 2.57 9.74
C GLY A 81 -8.13 2.13 11.13
N GLU A 82 -9.42 1.82 11.23
CA GLU A 82 -10.06 1.35 12.48
C GLU A 82 -9.74 -0.12 12.79
N LEU A 83 -9.42 -0.91 11.76
CA LEU A 83 -9.11 -2.33 11.89
C LEU A 83 -7.60 -2.57 11.92
N PRO A 84 -7.12 -3.61 12.64
CA PRO A 84 -5.73 -4.04 12.58
C PRO A 84 -5.30 -4.33 11.13
N ASN A 85 -4.06 -3.95 10.80
CA ASN A 85 -3.50 -4.11 9.45
C ASN A 85 -4.34 -3.46 8.34
N SER A 86 -5.14 -2.45 8.67
CA SER A 86 -5.95 -1.72 7.72
C SER A 86 -5.52 -0.26 7.67
N TRP A 87 -5.53 0.31 6.48
CA TRP A 87 -5.26 1.70 6.21
C TRP A 87 -6.33 2.27 5.30
N THR A 88 -6.70 3.51 5.55
CA THR A 88 -7.64 4.26 4.71
C THR A 88 -6.99 5.53 4.23
N GLY A 89 -7.43 6.00 3.07
CA GLY A 89 -6.78 7.14 2.45
C GLY A 89 -7.46 7.62 1.20
N SER A 90 -6.69 8.33 0.39
CA SER A 90 -7.12 8.81 -0.92
C SER A 90 -6.13 8.36 -1.99
N ILE A 91 -6.64 8.08 -3.18
CA ILE A 91 -5.87 7.93 -4.42
C ILE A 91 -6.36 8.97 -5.44
N ASN A 92 -5.43 9.58 -6.15
CA ASN A 92 -5.71 10.42 -7.31
C ASN A 92 -5.39 9.62 -8.59
N SER A 93 -6.34 9.53 -9.52
CA SER A 93 -6.10 9.01 -10.86
C SER A 93 -5.31 10.03 -11.67
N ASN A 94 -4.16 9.63 -12.20
CA ASN A 94 -3.40 10.51 -13.10
C ASN A 94 -4.08 10.60 -14.48
N PHE A 95 -4.91 9.63 -14.84
CA PHE A 95 -5.69 9.65 -16.07
C PHE A 95 -6.87 10.63 -16.00
N SER A 96 -7.73 10.51 -14.99
CA SER A 96 -8.95 11.32 -14.88
C SER A 96 -8.78 12.58 -14.03
N GLY A 97 -7.73 12.67 -13.21
CA GLY A 97 -7.51 13.74 -12.23
C GLY A 97 -8.39 13.62 -10.98
N GLU A 98 -9.34 12.68 -10.96
CA GLU A 98 -10.29 12.50 -9.88
C GLU A 98 -9.65 11.83 -8.66
N THR A 99 -10.17 12.18 -7.48
CA THR A 99 -9.68 11.65 -6.21
C THR A 99 -10.74 10.79 -5.54
N SER A 100 -10.42 9.52 -5.28
CA SER A 100 -11.30 8.58 -4.59
C SER A 100 -10.74 8.14 -3.25
N LYS A 101 -11.61 7.68 -2.35
CA LYS A 101 -11.19 7.06 -1.10
C LYS A 101 -10.74 5.63 -1.37
N ILE A 102 -9.78 5.15 -0.60
CA ILE A 102 -9.30 3.77 -0.69
C ILE A 102 -9.19 3.13 0.69
N ARG A 103 -9.25 1.80 0.68
CA ARG A 103 -8.87 0.94 1.81
C ARG A 103 -7.81 -0.04 1.34
N VAL A 104 -6.76 -0.17 2.15
CA VAL A 104 -5.70 -1.15 1.96
C VAL A 104 -5.64 -2.00 3.21
N THR A 105 -5.67 -3.32 3.09
CA THR A 105 -5.58 -4.23 4.24
C THR A 105 -4.50 -5.25 3.99
N TYR A 106 -3.50 -5.29 4.87
CA TYR A 106 -2.42 -6.28 4.81
C TYR A 106 -2.88 -7.60 5.42
N ILE A 107 -2.65 -8.70 4.70
CA ILE A 107 -2.99 -10.07 5.06
C ILE A 107 -1.68 -10.79 5.39
N PRO A 108 -1.27 -10.84 6.67
CA PRO A 108 0.09 -11.27 7.04
C PRO A 108 0.39 -12.72 6.65
N ASP A 109 -0.58 -13.62 6.79
CA ASP A 109 -0.39 -15.06 6.53
C ASP A 109 -0.11 -15.38 5.06
N LYS A 110 -0.43 -14.45 4.16
CA LYS A 110 -0.25 -14.60 2.71
C LYS A 110 0.78 -13.64 2.12
N ASP A 111 1.29 -12.70 2.91
CA ASP A 111 2.05 -11.52 2.45
C ASP A 111 1.37 -10.81 1.25
N GLN A 112 0.10 -10.45 1.45
CA GLN A 112 -0.75 -9.84 0.41
C GLN A 112 -1.39 -8.54 0.90
N LEU A 113 -1.74 -7.67 -0.05
CA LEU A 113 -2.63 -6.54 0.19
C LEU A 113 -3.99 -6.78 -0.45
N SER A 114 -5.05 -6.64 0.33
CA SER A 114 -6.38 -6.34 -0.19
C SER A 114 -6.45 -4.86 -0.50
N TRP A 115 -6.85 -4.54 -1.73
CA TRP A 115 -7.02 -3.20 -2.27
C TRP A 115 -8.49 -2.97 -2.60
N GLU A 116 -9.02 -1.79 -2.25
CA GLU A 116 -10.41 -1.39 -2.51
C GLU A 116 -10.48 0.13 -2.75
N ILE A 117 -11.17 0.55 -3.81
CA ILE A 117 -11.62 1.94 -4.02
C ILE A 117 -13.03 2.09 -3.45
N ILE A 118 -13.16 2.93 -2.43
CA ILE A 118 -14.43 3.21 -1.78
C ILE A 118 -15.13 4.35 -2.53
N ASN A 119 -16.31 4.05 -3.09
CA ASN A 119 -17.14 5.00 -3.85
C ASN A 119 -16.34 5.69 -4.97
N PRO A 120 -15.94 4.94 -6.01
CA PRO A 120 -15.09 5.46 -7.07
C PRO A 120 -15.74 6.67 -7.76
N SER A 121 -14.96 7.72 -7.93
CA SER A 121 -15.27 8.90 -8.72
C SER A 121 -14.27 9.02 -9.87
N GLY A 122 -14.76 9.20 -11.09
CA GLY A 122 -13.92 9.26 -12.28
C GLY A 122 -13.59 7.91 -12.89
N GLN A 123 -12.58 7.91 -13.76
CA GLN A 123 -12.15 6.73 -14.51
C GLN A 123 -10.75 6.32 -14.05
N PHE A 124 -10.62 5.03 -13.73
CA PHE A 124 -9.37 4.40 -13.32
C PHE A 124 -9.01 3.30 -14.32
N TYR A 125 -7.72 3.18 -14.68
CA TYR A 125 -7.20 2.04 -15.46
C TYR A 125 -6.46 1.03 -14.59
N PHE A 126 -6.94 0.87 -13.37
CA PHE A 126 -6.57 -0.16 -12.42
C PHE A 126 -7.83 -0.70 -11.73
N PRO A 127 -7.80 -1.92 -11.19
CA PRO A 127 -8.97 -2.51 -10.54
C PRO A 127 -9.45 -1.70 -9.33
N HIS A 128 -10.77 -1.63 -9.17
CA HIS A 128 -11.38 -1.07 -7.96
C HIS A 128 -11.11 -1.98 -6.76
N ASP A 129 -11.18 -3.30 -6.95
CA ASP A 129 -10.91 -4.31 -5.93
C ASP A 129 -9.83 -5.27 -6.45
N ALA A 130 -8.80 -5.51 -5.64
CA ALA A 130 -7.69 -6.38 -6.05
C ALA A 130 -6.99 -7.03 -4.85
N ILE A 131 -6.40 -8.20 -5.10
CA ILE A 131 -5.39 -8.78 -4.21
C ILE A 131 -4.02 -8.58 -4.84
N LEU A 132 -3.13 -7.90 -4.13
CA LEU A 132 -1.76 -7.64 -4.55
C LEU A 132 -0.81 -8.58 -3.80
N LYS A 133 0.17 -9.14 -4.49
CA LYS A 133 1.33 -9.82 -3.92
C LYS A 133 2.51 -8.86 -3.87
N ARG A 134 3.46 -9.10 -2.97
CA ARG A 134 4.72 -8.38 -2.99
C ARG A 134 5.47 -8.64 -4.30
N GLU A 135 5.99 -7.59 -4.93
CA GLU A 135 6.88 -7.72 -6.07
C GLU A 135 8.23 -8.22 -5.53
N ASN A 136 8.61 -9.44 -5.90
CA ASN A 136 9.93 -9.96 -5.58
C ASN A 136 10.95 -9.23 -6.47
N SER A 137 11.83 -8.43 -5.87
CA SER A 137 13.04 -7.99 -6.56
C SER A 137 13.91 -9.23 -6.81
N LEU A 138 13.97 -9.66 -8.08
CA LEU A 138 14.91 -10.66 -8.58
C LEU A 138 16.36 -10.23 -8.35
#